data_AF-A0A919VIZ0-F1
#
_entry.id   AF-A0A919VIZ0-F1
#
_cell.length_a   1.000
_cell.length_b   1.000
_cell.length_c   1.000
_cell.angle_alpha   90.00
_cell.angle_beta   90.00
_cell.angle_gamma   90.00
#
_symmetry.space_group_name_H-M   'P 1'
#
loop_
_entity.id
_entity.type
_entity.pdbx_description
1 polymer ?
#
loop_
_entity_poly.entity_id
_entity_poly.type
_entity_poly.pdbx_seq_one_letter_code
_entity_poly.pdbx_strand_id
1 'polypeptide(L)'
;MSSQPGGDSGWDIVLAHRTPDTRAPVRERFASAGVSPEQVRAALADGGDEIFAAAAGGAADWAAPFGGPLAVALIAAEVSALAAHLTSRASAVRALAVEALLDDFSAVTVAARLGVSRQKVYDIARPNPTSSFIDHAPWRLP
;
A
#
# COMPACT_ATOMS: atom_id res chain seq x y z
N MET A 1 24.10 -14.14 29.28
CA MET A 1 24.14 -13.84 27.84
C MET A 1 22.78 -13.31 27.45
N SER A 2 22.59 -11.99 27.54
CA SER A 2 21.32 -11.33 27.27
C SER A 2 21.34 -10.83 25.83
N SER A 3 20.59 -11.50 24.96
CA SER A 3 20.43 -11.08 23.56
C SER A 3 19.66 -9.76 23.50
N GLN A 4 20.26 -8.71 22.94
CA GLN A 4 19.58 -7.46 22.64
C GLN A 4 18.62 -7.63 21.44
N PRO A 5 17.41 -7.05 21.46
CA PRO A 5 16.47 -7.08 20.34
C PRO A 5 16.83 -5.96 19.34
N GLY A 6 17.90 -6.17 18.57
CA GLY A 6 18.35 -5.22 17.53
C GLY A 6 17.78 -5.49 16.13
N GLY A 7 17.00 -6.56 15.96
CA GLY A 7 16.53 -7.04 14.64
C GLY A 7 15.07 -6.70 14.27
N ASP A 8 14.30 -6.08 15.18
CA ASP A 8 12.86 -5.81 14.97
C ASP A 8 12.59 -4.47 14.23
N SER A 9 13.51 -3.50 14.30
CA SER A 9 13.27 -2.14 13.80
C SER A 9 13.01 -2.05 12.29
N GLY A 10 13.70 -2.87 11.48
CA GLY A 10 13.53 -2.87 10.02
C GLY A 10 12.16 -3.37 9.57
N TRP A 11 11.69 -4.47 10.17
CA TRP A 11 10.38 -5.03 9.85
C TRP A 11 9.22 -4.14 10.33
N ASP A 12 9.36 -3.52 11.49
CA ASP A 12 8.35 -2.60 12.02
C ASP A 12 8.15 -1.38 11.12
N ILE A 13 9.23 -0.86 10.53
CA ILE A 13 9.17 0.26 9.58
C ILE A 13 8.51 -0.17 8.27
N VAL A 14 8.94 -1.30 7.69
CA VAL A 14 8.46 -1.77 6.39
C VAL A 14 6.98 -2.16 6.44
N LEU A 15 6.59 -2.84 7.52
CA LEU A 15 5.22 -3.30 7.74
C LEU A 15 4.40 -2.29 8.55
N ALA A 16 4.84 -1.03 8.65
CA ALA A 16 4.11 0.02 9.36
C ALA A 16 2.67 0.20 8.85
N HIS A 17 2.45 -0.14 7.58
CA HIS A 17 1.14 -0.07 6.93
C HIS A 17 0.18 -1.21 7.32
N ARG A 18 0.70 -2.30 7.90
CA ARG A 18 -0.09 -3.42 8.40
C ARG A 18 -0.56 -3.17 9.83
N THR A 19 -1.69 -3.79 10.19
CA THR A 19 -2.17 -3.81 11.57
C THR A 19 -1.21 -4.61 12.46
N PRO A 20 -1.01 -4.23 13.74
CA PRO A 20 -0.02 -4.88 14.61
C PRO A 20 -0.18 -6.41 14.71
N ASP A 21 -1.42 -6.91 14.71
CA ASP A 21 -1.76 -8.33 14.78
C ASP A 21 -1.36 -9.12 13.52
N THR A 22 -1.22 -8.45 12.37
CA THR A 22 -0.86 -9.11 11.11
C THR A 22 0.62 -9.02 10.77
N ARG A 23 1.41 -8.18 11.45
CA ARG A 23 2.84 -7.98 11.16
C ARG A 23 3.68 -9.23 11.40
N ALA A 24 3.51 -9.88 12.54
CA ALA A 24 4.29 -11.07 12.91
C ALA A 24 4.16 -12.21 11.88
N PRO A 25 2.96 -12.66 11.47
CA PRO A 25 2.83 -13.73 10.48
C PRO A 25 3.30 -13.31 9.07
N VAL A 26 3.18 -12.02 8.70
CA VAL A 26 3.72 -11.54 7.41
C VAL A 26 5.25 -11.59 7.41
N ARG A 27 5.89 -11.11 8.49
CA ARG A 27 7.34 -11.19 8.68
C ARG A 27 7.85 -12.63 8.61
N GLU A 28 7.16 -13.56 9.26
CA GLU A 28 7.56 -14.98 9.27
C GLU A 28 7.56 -15.59 7.86
N ARG A 29 6.56 -15.25 7.03
CA ARG A 29 6.51 -15.72 5.63
C ARG A 29 7.66 -15.17 4.79
N PHE A 30 7.99 -13.89 4.94
CA PHE A 30 9.13 -13.29 4.26
C PHE A 30 10.45 -13.93 4.68
N ALA A 31 10.68 -14.05 6.00
CA ALA A 31 11.88 -14.68 6.54
C ALA A 31 12.04 -16.14 6.06
N SER A 32 10.95 -16.90 6.05
CA SER A 32 10.92 -18.29 5.56
C SER A 32 11.21 -18.40 4.06
N ALA A 33 10.90 -17.36 3.30
CA ALA A 33 11.22 -17.26 1.87
C ALA A 33 12.61 -16.65 1.60
N GLY A 34 13.41 -16.37 2.64
CA GLY A 34 14.72 -15.73 2.50
C GLY A 34 14.68 -14.25 2.10
N VAL A 35 13.53 -13.60 2.25
CA VAL A 35 13.33 -12.19 1.90
C VAL A 35 13.67 -11.29 3.09
N SER A 36 14.55 -10.32 2.87
CA SER A 36 14.96 -9.34 3.88
C SER A 36 14.00 -8.14 3.93
N PRO A 37 13.94 -7.41 5.06
CA PRO A 37 13.14 -6.18 5.14
C PRO A 37 13.59 -5.14 4.10
N GLU A 38 14.88 -5.06 3.77
CA GLU A 38 15.42 -4.13 2.78
C GLU A 38 14.89 -4.41 1.37
N GLN A 39 14.74 -5.69 1.00
CA GLN A 39 14.16 -6.07 -0.29
C GLN A 39 12.69 -5.66 -0.37
N VAL A 40 11.91 -5.90 0.68
CA VAL A 40 10.52 -5.45 0.75
C VAL A 40 10.45 -3.93 0.72
N ARG A 41 11.31 -3.23 1.47
CA ARG A 41 11.38 -1.76 1.48
C ARG A 41 11.65 -1.18 0.09
N ALA A 42 12.60 -1.77 -0.65
CA ALA A 42 12.92 -1.34 -2.00
C ALA A 42 11.71 -1.46 -2.93
N ALA A 43 11.05 -2.63 -2.92
CA ALA A 43 9.85 -2.88 -3.73
C ALA A 43 8.64 -2.02 -3.33
N LEU A 44 8.51 -1.64 -2.05
CA LEU A 44 7.46 -0.71 -1.62
C LEU A 44 7.76 0.74 -2.04
N ALA A 45 9.05 1.10 -2.14
CA ALA A 45 9.48 2.45 -2.49
C ALA A 45 9.36 2.75 -3.99
N ASP A 46 9.61 1.77 -4.85
CA ASP A 46 9.43 1.88 -6.31
C ASP A 46 8.02 1.43 -6.76
N GLY A 47 7.19 0.92 -5.86
CA GLY A 47 5.85 0.42 -6.16
C GLY A 47 5.84 -0.89 -6.94
N GLY A 48 6.94 -1.66 -6.91
CA GLY A 48 7.11 -2.93 -7.61
C GLY A 48 7.53 -2.77 -9.08
N ASP A 49 8.02 -1.60 -9.49
CA ASP A 49 8.39 -1.30 -10.87
C ASP A 49 9.50 -2.23 -11.38
N GLU A 50 10.55 -2.45 -10.58
CA GLU A 50 11.64 -3.36 -10.95
C GLU A 50 11.16 -4.81 -11.15
N ILE A 51 10.27 -5.28 -10.28
CA ILE A 51 9.67 -6.62 -10.36
C ILE A 51 8.78 -6.74 -11.60
N PHE A 52 7.97 -5.72 -11.88
CA PHE A 52 7.11 -5.69 -13.06
C PHE A 52 7.94 -5.72 -14.35
N ALA A 53 8.99 -4.90 -14.43
CA ALA A 53 9.89 -4.87 -15.58
C ALA A 53 10.57 -6.23 -15.82
N ALA A 54 11.06 -6.89 -14.77
CA ALA A 54 11.66 -8.21 -14.87
C ALA A 54 10.67 -9.27 -15.37
N ALA A 55 9.44 -9.28 -14.81
CA ALA A 55 8.39 -10.21 -15.22
C ALA A 55 7.96 -10.00 -16.68
N ALA A 56 7.85 -8.74 -17.12
CA ALA A 56 7.51 -8.38 -18.49
C ALA A 56 8.64 -8.68 -19.50
N GLY A 57 9.90 -8.71 -19.04
CA GLY A 57 11.07 -8.99 -19.86
C GLY A 57 11.17 -10.43 -20.39
N GLY A 58 10.42 -11.38 -19.80
CA GLY A 58 10.26 -12.74 -20.34
C GLY A 58 11.44 -13.69 -20.20
N ALA A 59 12.49 -13.32 -19.45
CA ALA A 59 13.61 -14.21 -19.14
C ALA A 59 13.12 -15.42 -18.32
N ALA A 60 13.60 -16.64 -18.61
CA ALA A 60 13.11 -17.85 -17.94
C ALA A 60 13.35 -17.87 -16.41
N ASP A 61 14.39 -17.17 -15.96
CA ASP A 61 14.85 -17.05 -14.58
C ASP A 61 14.66 -15.63 -14.00
N TRP A 62 13.74 -14.85 -14.57
CA TRP A 62 13.49 -13.45 -14.18
C TRP A 62 13.29 -13.23 -12.67
N ALA A 63 12.77 -14.23 -11.96
CA ALA A 63 12.50 -14.16 -10.52
C ALA A 63 13.74 -14.44 -9.65
N ALA A 64 14.79 -15.03 -10.20
CA ALA A 64 15.98 -15.44 -9.44
C ALA A 64 16.68 -14.28 -8.69
N PRO A 65 16.84 -13.07 -9.27
CA PRO A 65 17.42 -11.92 -8.56
C PRO A 65 16.63 -11.50 -7.31
N PHE A 66 15.33 -11.83 -7.26
CA PHE A 66 14.43 -11.47 -6.17
C PHE A 66 14.23 -12.60 -5.14
N GLY A 67 15.00 -13.70 -5.22
CA GLY A 67 14.84 -14.86 -4.34
C GLY A 67 13.86 -15.92 -4.85
N GLY A 68 13.47 -15.84 -6.13
CA GLY A 68 12.63 -16.82 -6.80
C GLY A 68 11.12 -16.51 -6.74
N PRO A 69 10.28 -17.36 -7.36
CA PRO A 69 8.87 -17.05 -7.59
C PRO A 69 8.05 -16.82 -6.31
N LEU A 70 8.33 -17.56 -5.23
CA LEU A 70 7.65 -17.38 -3.94
C LEU A 70 7.97 -16.01 -3.33
N ALA A 71 9.25 -15.62 -3.32
CA ALA A 71 9.67 -14.32 -2.81
C ALA A 71 9.01 -13.18 -3.59
N VAL A 72 8.98 -13.26 -4.92
CA VAL A 72 8.29 -12.29 -5.77
C VAL A 72 6.80 -12.22 -5.45
N ALA A 73 6.12 -13.37 -5.33
CA ALA A 73 4.69 -13.39 -5.02
C ALA A 73 4.37 -12.73 -3.68
N LEU A 74 5.19 -12.96 -2.65
CA LEU A 74 5.04 -12.33 -1.34
C LEU A 74 5.27 -10.82 -1.42
N ILE A 75 6.31 -10.37 -2.12
CA ILE A 75 6.61 -8.94 -2.28
C ILE A 75 5.51 -8.23 -3.05
N ALA A 76 5.05 -8.80 -4.18
CA ALA A 76 3.96 -8.24 -4.97
C ALA A 76 2.63 -8.17 -4.17
N ALA A 77 2.38 -9.16 -3.30
CA ALA A 77 1.23 -9.12 -2.39
C ALA A 77 1.33 -7.97 -1.38
N GLU A 78 2.54 -7.64 -0.90
CA GLU A 78 2.76 -6.52 0.00
C GLU A 78 2.60 -5.17 -0.70
N VAL A 79 3.13 -5.04 -1.93
CA VAL A 79 2.90 -3.86 -2.79
C VAL A 79 1.39 -3.63 -2.99
N SER A 80 0.66 -4.70 -3.29
CA SER A 80 -0.80 -4.65 -3.46
C SER A 80 -1.51 -4.22 -2.17
N ALA A 81 -1.07 -4.72 -1.01
CA ALA A 81 -1.63 -4.32 0.28
C ALA A 81 -1.39 -2.84 0.57
N LEU A 82 -0.17 -2.35 0.35
CA LEU A 82 0.14 -0.92 0.49
C LEU A 82 -0.73 -0.08 -0.45
N ALA A 83 -0.85 -0.47 -1.72
CA ALA A 83 -1.70 0.22 -2.69
C ALA A 83 -3.17 0.28 -2.26
N ALA A 84 -3.70 -0.78 -1.64
CA ALA A 84 -5.05 -0.79 -1.09
C ALA A 84 -5.23 0.23 0.05
N HIS A 85 -4.26 0.31 0.97
CA HIS A 85 -4.29 1.32 2.04
C HIS A 85 -4.20 2.75 1.50
N LEU A 86 -3.33 3.00 0.51
CA LEU A 86 -3.20 4.31 -0.14
C LEU A 86 -4.49 4.70 -0.88
N THR A 87 -5.12 3.77 -1.58
CA THR A 87 -6.40 3.97 -2.29
C THR A 87 -7.52 4.29 -1.31
N SER A 88 -7.59 3.56 -0.20
CA SER A 88 -8.56 3.81 0.87
C SER A 88 -8.41 5.23 1.45
N ARG A 89 -7.18 5.62 1.79
CA ARG A 89 -6.87 6.97 2.30
C ARG A 89 -7.23 8.06 1.29
N ALA A 90 -6.83 7.91 0.03
CA ALA A 90 -7.17 8.87 -1.03
C ALA A 90 -8.69 8.98 -1.23
N SER A 91 -9.41 7.86 -1.13
CA SER A 91 -10.88 7.84 -1.22
C SER A 91 -11.54 8.57 -0.04
N ALA A 92 -11.02 8.42 1.18
CA ALA A 92 -11.51 9.13 2.36
C ALA A 92 -11.30 10.66 2.24
N VAL A 93 -10.10 11.09 1.84
CA VAL A 93 -9.82 12.52 1.57
C VAL A 93 -10.74 13.06 0.49
N ARG A 94 -10.94 12.29 -0.58
CA ARG A 94 -11.83 12.67 -1.69
C ARG A 94 -13.28 12.79 -1.22
N ALA A 95 -13.76 11.91 -0.35
CA ALA A 95 -15.12 11.98 0.21
C ALA A 95 -15.34 13.29 0.97
N LEU A 96 -14.44 13.63 1.90
CA LEU A 96 -14.50 14.87 2.68
C LEU A 96 -14.44 16.12 1.79
N ALA A 97 -13.55 16.11 0.79
CA ALA A 97 -13.43 17.23 -0.14
C ALA A 97 -14.69 17.39 -1.00
N VAL A 98 -15.30 16.30 -1.45
CA VAL A 98 -16.54 16.34 -2.23
C VAL A 98 -17.72 16.80 -1.38
N GLU A 99 -17.81 16.33 -0.13
CA GLU A 99 -18.83 16.79 0.82
C GLU A 99 -18.74 18.31 1.00
N ALA A 100 -17.56 18.86 1.32
CA ALA A 100 -17.36 20.30 1.45
C ALA A 100 -17.69 21.07 0.16
N LEU A 101 -17.36 20.53 -1.02
CA LEU A 101 -17.70 21.16 -2.29
C LEU A 101 -19.21 21.22 -2.56
N LEU A 102 -20.00 20.29 -2.00
CA LEU A 102 -21.45 20.29 -2.15
C LEU A 102 -22.15 21.35 -1.29
N ASP A 103 -21.45 21.95 -0.32
CA ASP A 103 -21.95 23.09 0.44
C ASP A 103 -21.97 24.38 -0.43
N ASP A 104 -20.99 24.52 -1.33
CA ASP A 104 -20.80 25.72 -2.16
C ASP A 104 -21.28 25.56 -3.61
N PHE A 105 -21.30 24.32 -4.12
CA PHE A 105 -21.56 24.05 -5.54
C PHE A 105 -22.61 22.95 -5.73
N SER A 106 -23.37 23.06 -6.83
CA SER A 106 -24.27 21.97 -7.23
C SER A 106 -23.50 20.68 -7.56
N ALA A 107 -24.12 19.53 -7.33
CA ALA A 107 -23.54 18.22 -7.68
C ALA A 107 -23.19 18.09 -9.18
N VAL A 108 -23.90 18.80 -10.07
CA VAL A 108 -23.58 18.82 -11.51
C VAL A 108 -22.27 19.57 -11.77
N THR A 109 -22.08 20.72 -11.13
CA THR A 109 -20.84 21.50 -11.21
C THR A 109 -19.65 20.70 -10.69
N VAL A 110 -19.82 20.05 -9.53
CA VAL A 110 -18.78 19.19 -8.94
C VAL A 110 -18.45 18.00 -9.85
N ALA A 111 -19.48 17.32 -10.38
CA ALA A 111 -19.34 16.20 -11.31
C ALA A 111 -18.51 16.58 -12.56
N ALA A 112 -18.85 17.70 -13.20
CA ALA A 112 -18.16 18.20 -14.37
C ALA A 112 -16.67 18.51 -14.09
N ARG A 113 -16.37 19.14 -12.94
CA ARG A 113 -14.99 19.46 -12.54
C ARG A 113 -14.16 18.22 -12.20
N LEU A 114 -14.79 17.19 -11.63
CA LEU A 114 -14.12 15.95 -11.24
C LEU A 114 -14.09 14.90 -12.36
N GLY A 115 -14.71 15.16 -13.51
CA GLY A 115 -14.79 14.20 -14.62
C GLY A 115 -15.57 12.93 -14.27
N VAL A 116 -16.60 13.03 -13.43
CA VAL A 116 -17.43 11.89 -13.01
C VAL A 116 -18.91 12.17 -13.24
N SER A 117 -19.74 11.13 -13.11
CA SER A 117 -21.20 11.31 -13.15
C SER A 117 -21.72 11.99 -11.89
N ARG A 118 -22.87 12.65 -12.00
CA ARG A 118 -23.60 13.21 -10.85
C ARG A 118 -23.90 12.16 -9.77
N GLN A 119 -24.30 10.95 -10.17
CA GLN A 119 -24.56 9.86 -9.22
C GLN A 119 -23.28 9.52 -8.43
N LYS A 120 -22.13 9.47 -9.12
CA LYS A 120 -20.86 9.15 -8.49
C LYS A 120 -20.45 10.20 -7.45
N VAL A 121 -20.81 11.47 -7.63
CA VAL A 121 -20.57 12.52 -6.63
C VAL A 121 -21.26 12.18 -5.31
N TYR A 122 -22.54 11.79 -5.34
CA TYR A 122 -23.27 11.39 -4.13
C TYR A 122 -22.75 10.08 -3.53
N ASP A 123 -22.32 9.14 -4.37
CA ASP A 123 -21.71 7.90 -3.88
C ASP A 123 -20.36 8.18 -3.19
N ILE A 124 -19.59 9.17 -3.66
CA ILE A 124 -18.33 9.60 -3.02
C ILE A 124 -18.60 10.34 -1.71
N ALA A 125 -19.58 11.25 -1.69
CA ALA A 125 -19.93 12.03 -0.50
C ALA A 125 -20.59 11.18 0.60
N ARG A 126 -21.01 9.95 0.30
CA ARG A 126 -21.61 9.07 1.30
C ARG A 126 -20.56 8.71 2.37
N PRO A 127 -20.85 8.92 3.66
CA PRO A 127 -19.95 8.51 4.74
C PRO A 127 -19.64 7.02 4.61
N ASN A 128 -18.36 6.67 4.54
CA ASN A 128 -17.91 5.29 4.52
C ASN A 128 -17.18 5.00 5.84
N PRO A 129 -17.66 4.05 6.67
CA PRO A 129 -17.17 3.86 8.04
C PRO A 129 -15.78 3.20 8.17
N THR A 130 -14.96 3.14 7.12
CA THR A 130 -13.66 2.48 7.18
C THR A 130 -12.60 3.36 7.84
N SER A 131 -12.44 3.17 9.16
CA SER A 131 -11.49 3.85 10.06
C SER A 131 -10.10 3.21 10.14
N SER A 132 -9.70 2.35 9.19
CA SER A 132 -8.40 1.67 9.23
C SER A 132 -7.64 1.88 7.93
N PHE A 133 -6.98 3.04 7.83
CA PHE A 133 -5.96 3.31 6.83
C PHE A 133 -4.69 3.81 7.51
N ILE A 134 -3.60 3.84 6.77
CA ILE A 134 -2.28 4.19 7.31
C ILE A 134 -2.15 5.70 7.52
N ASP A 135 -1.65 6.11 8.68
CA ASP A 135 -1.51 7.52 9.04
C ASP A 135 -0.53 8.24 8.11
N HIS A 136 0.58 7.57 7.79
CA HIS A 136 1.64 8.10 6.93
C HIS A 136 1.98 7.11 5.81
N ALA A 137 2.46 7.64 4.69
CA ALA A 137 3.04 6.78 3.66
C ALA A 137 4.36 6.19 4.18
N PRO A 138 4.72 4.94 3.86
CA PRO A 138 5.91 4.27 4.42
C PRO A 138 7.23 4.98 4.10
N TRP A 139 7.27 5.78 3.04
CA TRP A 139 8.45 6.55 2.61
C TRP A 139 8.55 7.94 3.24
N ARG A 140 7.55 8.39 4.02
CA ARG A 140 7.72 9.56 4.88
C ARG A 140 8.34 9.09 6.18
N LEU A 141 9.63 9.33 6.36
CA LEU A 141 10.25 9.25 7.68
C LEU A 141 9.56 10.28 8.60
N PRO A 142 9.40 9.98 9.91
CA PRO A 142 9.10 11.00 10.91
C PRO A 142 10.17 12.11 10.92
#